data_AF-D0MH86-F1
#
_entry.id   AF-D0MH86-F1
#
_cell.length_a   1.000
_cell.length_b   1.000
_cell.length_c   1.000
_cell.angle_alpha   90.00
_cell.angle_beta   90.00
_cell.angle_gamma   90.00
#
_symmetry.space_group_name_H-M   'P 1'
#
loop_
_entity.id
_entity.type
_entity.pdbx_description
1 polymer ?
#
loop_
_entity_poly.entity_id
_entity_poly.type
_entity_poly.pdbx_seq_one_letter_code
_entity_poly.pdbx_strand_id
1 'polypeptide(L)' 'MRECPSCALPVEEEAEVCPYCGYEFPAASPVHRAVAWLMILLLLGSGLYALWAWLLR' A
#
# COMPACT_ATOMS: atom_id res chain seq x y z
N MET A 1 16.99 12.18 -10.11
CA MET A 1 17.90 11.32 -9.34
C MET A 1 17.32 11.19 -7.93
N ARG A 2 17.21 9.97 -7.40
CA ARG A 2 16.70 9.72 -6.03
C ARG A 2 17.75 9.04 -5.17
N GLU A 3 17.60 9.08 -3.86
CA GLU A 3 18.45 8.35 -2.93
C GLU A 3 17.83 6.99 -2.59
N CYS A 4 18.62 5.92 -2.58
CA CYS A 4 18.15 4.60 -2.16
C CYS A 4 17.87 4.61 -0.64
N PRO A 5 16.66 4.25 -0.17
CA PRO A 5 16.32 4.27 1.25
C PRO A 5 17.06 3.20 2.08
N SER A 6 17.65 2.21 1.42
CA SER A 6 18.37 1.12 2.08
C SER A 6 19.87 1.40 2.22
N CYS A 7 20.53 1.93 1.19
CA CYS A 7 21.99 2.13 1.20
C CYS A 7 22.45 3.59 1.06
N ALA A 8 21.51 4.55 0.93
CA ALA A 8 21.79 5.98 0.82
C ALA A 8 22.67 6.40 -0.38
N LEU A 9 22.79 5.56 -1.40
CA LEU A 9 23.48 5.92 -2.64
C LEU A 9 22.50 6.51 -3.66
N PRO A 10 22.95 7.44 -4.52
CA PRO A 10 22.14 8.02 -5.58
C PRO A 10 21.83 6.97 -6.66
N VAL A 11 20.59 6.95 -7.11
CA VAL A 11 20.04 6.04 -8.11
C VAL A 11 19.13 6.80 -9.09
N GLU A 12 19.01 6.27 -10.30
CA GLU A 12 18.05 6.76 -11.29
C GLU A 12 16.62 6.65 -10.77
N GLU A 13 15.74 7.57 -11.17
CA GLU A 13 14.37 7.60 -10.64
C GLU A 13 13.51 6.43 -11.12
N GLU A 14 13.82 5.95 -12.32
CA GLU A 14 13.14 4.86 -13.01
C GLU A 14 13.74 3.48 -12.65
N ALA A 15 14.77 3.43 -11.80
CA ALA A 15 15.37 2.16 -11.39
C ALA A 15 14.35 1.35 -10.57
N GLU A 16 13.98 0.16 -11.06
CA GLU A 16 13.12 -0.78 -10.33
C GLU A 16 13.88 -1.50 -9.20
N VAL A 17 15.20 -1.67 -9.35
CA VAL A 17 16.07 -2.31 -8.34
C VAL A 17 17.35 -1.48 -8.19
N CYS A 18 17.79 -1.26 -6.96
CA CYS A 18 19.04 -0.57 -6.67
C CYS A 18 20.24 -1.42 -7.14
N PRO A 19 21.11 -0.91 -8.04
CA PRO A 19 22.24 -1.67 -8.57
C PRO A 19 23.36 -1.88 -7.55
N TYR A 20 23.34 -1.16 -6.42
CA TYR A 20 24.37 -1.24 -5.39
C TYR A 20 24.06 -2.27 -4.30
N CYS A 21 22.80 -2.36 -3.87
CA CYS A 21 22.40 -3.21 -2.75
C CYS A 21 21.26 -4.20 -3.05
N GLY A 22 20.63 -4.12 -4.22
CA GLY A 22 19.53 -5.01 -4.61
C GLY A 22 18.17 -4.65 -4.01
N TYR A 23 18.00 -3.47 -3.41
CA TYR A 23 16.68 -3.03 -2.92
C TYR A 23 15.67 -2.88 -4.06
N GLU A 24 14.55 -3.58 -3.99
CA GLU A 24 13.44 -3.47 -4.95
C GLU A 24 12.53 -2.29 -4.62
N PHE A 25 12.38 -1.36 -5.55
CA PHE A 25 11.52 -0.21 -5.38
C PHE A 25 10.05 -0.61 -5.58
N PRO A 26 9.13 -0.13 -4.72
CA PRO A 26 7.72 -0.48 -4.84
C PRO A 26 7.14 0.08 -6.14
N ALA A 27 6.67 -0.81 -7.02
CA ALA A 27 5.92 -0.43 -8.20
C ALA A 27 4.48 -0.05 -7.83
N ALA A 28 3.96 1.01 -8.46
CA ALA A 28 2.56 1.42 -8.32
C ALA A 28 1.65 0.41 -9.03
N SER A 29 1.38 -0.74 -8.39
CA SER A 29 0.50 -1.74 -8.96
C SER A 29 -0.97 -1.36 -8.75
N PRO A 30 -1.84 -1.47 -9.78
CA PRO A 30 -3.27 -1.18 -9.65
C PRO A 30 -3.96 -2.12 -8.66
N VAL A 31 -3.39 -3.30 -8.42
CA VAL A 31 -3.88 -4.30 -7.46
C VAL A 31 -3.85 -3.77 -6.03
N HIS A 32 -2.76 -3.13 -5.60
CA HIS A 32 -2.68 -2.58 -4.24
C HIS A 32 -3.79 -1.56 -3.95
N ARG A 33 -4.15 -0.74 -4.95
CA ARG A 33 -5.24 0.23 -4.84
C ARG A 33 -6.60 -0.46 -4.68
N ALA A 34 -6.85 -1.52 -5.43
CA ALA A 34 -8.08 -2.31 -5.32
C ALA A 34 -8.20 -2.99 -3.95
N VAL A 35 -7.10 -3.58 -3.46
CA VAL A 35 -7.04 -4.22 -2.14
C VAL A 35 -7.30 -3.22 -1.02
N ALA A 36 -6.74 -2.01 -1.09
CA ALA A 36 -7.00 -0.96 -0.11
C ALA A 36 -8.49 -0.59 -0.03
N TRP A 37 -9.16 -0.44 -1.18
CA TRP A 37 -10.61 -0.16 -1.21
C TRP A 37 -11.44 -1.31 -0.65
N LEU A 38 -11.09 -2.56 -0.98
CA LEU A 38 -11.75 -3.73 -0.40
C LEU A 38 -11.66 -3.74 1.13
N MET A 39 -10.46 -3.48 1.68
CA MET A 39 -10.25 -3.41 3.13
C MET A 39 -11.09 -2.33 3.79
N ILE A 40 -11.16 -1.13 3.20
CA ILE A 40 -11.99 -0.02 3.70
C ILE A 40 -13.47 -0.42 3.72
N LEU A 41 -13.98 -1.00 2.63
CA LEU A 41 -15.37 -1.44 2.53
C LEU A 41 -15.72 -2.53 3.56
N LEU A 42 -14.81 -3.47 3.82
CA LEU A 42 -15.00 -4.51 4.83
C LEU A 42 -15.09 -3.92 6.24
N LEU A 43 -14.19 -2.99 6.59
CA LEU A 43 -14.19 -2.34 7.90
C LEU A 43 -15.47 -1.51 8.10
N LEU A 44 -15.83 -0.67 7.12
CA LEU A 44 -17.07 0.11 7.18
C LEU A 44 -18.30 -0.80 7.22
N GLY A 45 -18.34 -1.84 6.39
CA GLY A 45 -19.43 -2.80 6.35
C GLY A 45 -19.64 -3.51 7.69
N SER A 46 -18.57 -3.98 8.32
CA SER A 46 -18.64 -4.59 9.66
C SER A 46 -19.12 -3.62 10.74
N GLY A 47 -18.64 -2.37 10.70
CA GLY A 47 -19.06 -1.33 11.64
C GLY A 47 -20.53 -0.94 11.48
N LEU A 48 -20.97 -0.75 10.24
CA LEU A 48 -22.37 -0.48 9.89
C LEU A 48 -23.29 -1.62 10.30
N TYR A 49 -22.87 -2.87 10.08
CA TYR A 49 -23.64 -4.05 10.51
C TYR A 49 -23.76 -4.14 12.03
N ALA A 50 -22.67 -3.90 12.77
CA ALA A 50 -22.69 -3.89 14.23
C ALA A 50 -23.59 -2.78 14.79
N LEU A 51 -23.52 -1.58 14.22
CA LEU A 51 -24.40 -0.45 14.58
C LEU A 51 -25.87 -0.76 14.28
N TRP A 52 -26.15 -1.33 13.11
CA TRP A 52 -27.51 -1.70 12.70
C TRP A 52 -28.10 -2.81 13.57
N ALA A 53 -27.30 -3.84 13.88
CA ALA A 53 -27.69 -4.93 14.77
C ALA A 53 -27.94 -4.46 16.21
N TRP A 54 -27.22 -3.43 16.69
CA TRP A 54 -27.47 -2.80 17.98
C TRP A 54 -28.73 -1.93 17.96
N LEU A 55 -28.98 -1.20 16.87
CA LEU A 55 -30.15 -0.30 16.74
C LEU A 55 -31.49 -1.05 16.59
N LEU A 56 -31.47 -2.25 16.01
CA LEU A 56 -32.65 -3.12 15.81
C LEU A 56 -32.89 -4.12 16.96
N ARG A 57 -32.08 -4.05 18.02
CA ARG A 57 -32.24 -4.83 19.25
C ARG A 57 -32.99 -4.01 20.28
#